data_AF-A0A3B4Z351-F1
#
_entry.id   AF-A0A3B4Z351-F1
#
_cell.length_a   1.000
_cell.length_b   1.000
_cell.length_c   1.000
_cell.angle_alpha   90.00
_cell.angle_beta   90.00
_cell.angle_gamma   90.00
#
_symmetry.space_group_name_H-M   'P 1'
#
loop_
_entity.id
_entity.type
_entity.pdbx_description
1 polymer ?
#
loop_
_entity_poly.entity_id
_entity_poly.type
_entity_poly.pdbx_seq_one_letter_code
_entity_poly.pdbx_strand_id
1 'polypeptide(L)'
;MELTQLLDRIRAQYSKPSRSSCVQEEAAWAQVSLGGAALREARAELAEARKQWHSLQVEIETLHALEKGLESSLQNTQRLYSSQLQDLSQVIAGLEGELEQVRSGLATQRQRHSQLLNTKMRLEREIATYRRLLEREEELPIATVKTQEILQGNVVRESAEGHGTIETEKIDKVIKQWEGSFFRGNPKLRKKSVSLRFDLHMAAADEGCAQTKQDSLPDVEVRLIMKRSRSIPTITP
;
A
#
# COMPACT_ATOMS: atom_id res chain seq x y z
N MET A 1 144.23 -13.57 22.39
CA MET A 1 143.48 -14.45 21.48
C MET A 1 142.34 -15.16 22.21
N GLU A 2 142.57 -15.72 23.40
CA GLU A 2 141.52 -16.42 24.19
C GLU A 2 140.35 -15.55 24.68
N LEU A 3 140.64 -14.33 25.16
CA LEU A 3 139.61 -13.45 25.78
C LEU A 3 138.63 -12.87 24.74
N THR A 4 139.13 -12.53 23.55
CA THR A 4 138.31 -12.08 22.41
C THR A 4 137.42 -13.19 21.88
N GLN A 5 137.92 -14.43 21.80
CA GLN A 5 137.11 -15.58 21.37
C GLN A 5 136.02 -15.92 22.39
N LEU A 6 136.29 -15.79 23.69
CA LEU A 6 135.30 -16.00 24.74
C LEU A 6 134.22 -14.91 24.74
N LEU A 7 134.61 -13.65 24.56
CA LEU A 7 133.66 -12.54 24.42
C LEU A 7 132.81 -12.67 23.15
N ASP A 8 133.40 -13.09 22.03
CA ASP A 8 132.65 -13.36 20.79
C ASP A 8 131.70 -14.55 20.93
N ARG A 9 132.08 -15.57 21.71
CA ARG A 9 131.23 -16.74 21.99
C ARG A 9 130.08 -16.43 22.93
N ILE A 10 130.31 -15.61 23.95
CA ILE A 10 129.26 -15.11 24.86
C ILE A 10 128.34 -14.14 24.10
N ARG A 11 128.92 -13.25 23.29
CA ARG A 11 128.15 -12.35 22.41
C ARG A 11 127.33 -13.13 21.40
N ALA A 12 127.86 -14.22 20.83
CA ALA A 12 127.11 -15.10 19.93
C ALA A 12 126.04 -15.93 20.67
N GLN A 13 126.24 -16.26 21.95
CA GLN A 13 125.20 -16.88 22.78
C GLN A 13 124.06 -15.92 23.12
N TYR A 14 124.36 -14.65 23.41
CA TYR A 14 123.35 -13.63 23.74
C TYR A 14 122.77 -12.89 22.53
N SER A 15 123.47 -12.89 21.39
CA SER A 15 122.99 -12.32 20.12
C SER A 15 122.16 -13.31 19.31
N LYS A 16 122.14 -14.59 19.67
CA LYS A 16 121.13 -15.52 19.17
C LYS A 16 119.86 -15.21 19.96
N PRO A 17 118.87 -14.48 19.39
CA PRO A 17 117.56 -14.48 20.02
C PRO A 17 117.17 -15.95 20.19
N SER A 18 116.68 -16.33 21.36
CA SER A 18 116.14 -17.66 21.59
C SER A 18 114.98 -17.83 20.61
N ARG A 19 115.28 -18.39 19.43
CA ARG A 19 114.38 -18.40 18.27
C ARG A 19 113.09 -19.17 18.59
N SER A 20 113.16 -20.12 19.52
CA SER A 20 112.02 -20.81 20.10
C SER A 20 111.13 -19.89 20.95
N SER A 21 111.68 -18.96 21.72
CA SER A 21 110.93 -18.00 22.53
C SER A 21 110.19 -16.97 21.67
N CYS A 22 110.86 -16.43 20.65
CA CYS A 22 110.24 -15.47 19.72
C CYS A 22 109.07 -16.11 18.95
N VAL A 23 109.27 -17.32 18.41
CA VAL A 23 108.22 -18.05 17.68
C VAL A 23 107.05 -18.44 18.59
N GLN A 24 107.30 -18.73 19.87
CA GLN A 24 106.24 -18.97 20.86
C GLN A 24 105.44 -17.71 21.18
N GLU A 25 106.09 -16.56 21.35
CA GLU A 25 105.41 -15.28 21.55
C GLU A 25 104.59 -14.88 20.33
N GLU A 26 105.14 -14.99 19.11
CA GLU A 26 104.42 -14.73 17.87
C GLU A 26 103.19 -15.64 17.70
N ALA A 27 103.32 -16.93 18.04
CA ALA A 27 102.20 -17.87 18.03
C ALA A 27 101.13 -17.51 19.06
N ALA A 28 101.52 -17.07 20.27
CA ALA A 28 100.59 -16.62 21.30
C ALA A 28 99.83 -15.36 20.87
N TRP A 29 100.53 -14.37 20.27
CA TRP A 29 99.91 -13.17 19.72
C TRP A 29 98.95 -13.49 18.56
N ALA A 30 99.32 -14.40 17.67
CA ALA A 30 98.45 -14.88 16.60
C ALA A 30 97.19 -15.56 17.16
N GLN A 31 97.33 -16.37 18.21
CA GLN A 31 96.21 -17.06 18.85
C GLN A 31 95.26 -16.09 19.58
N VAL A 32 95.80 -15.09 20.28
CA VAL A 32 95.00 -14.02 20.90
C VAL A 32 94.27 -13.19 19.84
N SER A 33 94.94 -12.86 18.73
CA SER A 33 94.33 -12.14 17.61
C SER A 33 93.19 -12.92 16.96
N LEU A 34 93.38 -14.24 16.73
CA LEU A 34 92.35 -15.14 16.21
C LEU A 34 91.16 -15.27 17.18
N GLY A 35 91.43 -15.45 18.49
CA GLY A 35 90.38 -15.47 19.52
C GLY A 35 89.61 -14.15 19.60
N GLY A 36 90.30 -13.02 19.43
CA GLY A 36 89.68 -11.70 19.34
C GLY A 36 88.81 -11.52 18.08
N ALA A 37 89.19 -12.13 16.96
CA ALA A 37 88.38 -12.14 15.74
C ALA A 37 87.12 -12.98 15.89
N ALA A 38 87.24 -14.21 16.41
CA ALA A 38 86.10 -15.08 16.69
C ALA A 38 85.11 -14.45 17.69
N LEU A 39 85.62 -13.75 18.72
CA LEU A 39 84.76 -13.02 19.67
C LEU A 39 84.01 -11.86 19.01
N ARG A 40 84.64 -11.13 18.08
CA ARG A 40 83.97 -10.06 17.33
C ARG A 40 82.87 -10.61 16.42
N GLU A 41 83.14 -11.73 15.75
CA GLU A 41 82.17 -12.42 14.91
C GLU A 41 80.97 -12.91 15.72
N ALA A 42 81.20 -13.63 16.83
CA ALA A 42 80.13 -14.07 17.73
C ALA A 42 79.29 -12.90 18.29
N ARG A 43 79.92 -11.75 18.57
CA ARG A 43 79.19 -10.53 18.97
C ARG A 43 78.33 -9.95 17.85
N ALA A 44 78.82 -9.98 16.61
CA ALA A 44 78.05 -9.52 15.45
C ALA A 44 76.86 -10.44 15.18
N GLU A 45 77.06 -11.77 15.24
CA GLU A 45 75.97 -12.75 15.12
C GLU A 45 74.91 -12.56 16.22
N LEU A 46 75.32 -12.34 17.47
CA LEU A 46 74.40 -12.04 18.56
C LEU A 46 73.62 -10.74 18.30
N ALA A 47 74.26 -9.72 17.74
CA ALA A 47 73.60 -8.45 17.42
C ALA A 47 72.56 -8.62 16.31
N GLU A 48 72.88 -9.36 15.24
CA GLU A 48 71.93 -9.67 14.16
C GLU A 48 70.79 -10.57 14.66
N ALA A 49 71.08 -11.59 15.46
CA ALA A 49 70.05 -12.43 16.08
C ALA A 49 69.09 -11.61 16.96
N ARG A 50 69.61 -10.65 17.74
CA ARG A 50 68.78 -9.70 18.51
C ARG A 50 67.94 -8.82 17.61
N LYS A 51 68.51 -8.28 16.51
CA LYS A 51 67.76 -7.45 15.57
C LYS A 51 66.63 -8.23 14.89
N GLN A 52 66.91 -9.46 14.47
CA GLN A 52 65.89 -10.37 13.93
C GLN A 52 64.81 -10.67 14.96
N TRP A 53 65.18 -10.95 16.22
CA TRP A 53 64.21 -11.17 17.28
C TRP A 53 63.30 -9.95 17.48
N HIS A 54 63.84 -8.73 17.56
CA HIS A 54 63.03 -7.52 17.67
C HIS A 54 62.13 -7.31 16.44
N SER A 55 62.62 -7.61 15.23
CA SER A 55 61.82 -7.51 14.01
C SER A 55 60.62 -8.45 14.05
N LEU A 56 60.84 -9.73 14.43
CA LEU A 56 59.78 -10.72 14.56
C LEU A 56 58.80 -10.36 15.69
N GLN A 57 59.30 -9.83 16.80
CA GLN A 57 58.48 -9.35 17.91
C GLN A 57 57.51 -8.25 17.45
N VAL A 58 58.02 -7.25 16.72
CA VAL A 58 57.18 -6.18 16.15
C VAL A 58 56.19 -6.75 15.14
N GLU A 59 56.60 -7.69 14.29
CA GLU A 59 55.70 -8.34 13.34
C GLU A 59 54.54 -9.06 14.06
N ILE A 60 54.83 -9.82 15.12
CA ILE A 60 53.82 -10.49 15.95
C ILE A 60 52.84 -9.48 16.58
N GLU A 61 53.35 -8.36 17.08
CA GLU A 61 52.53 -7.30 17.66
C GLU A 61 51.62 -6.64 16.61
N THR A 62 52.15 -6.38 15.41
CA THR A 62 51.35 -5.82 14.31
C THR A 62 50.28 -6.78 13.81
N LEU A 63 50.57 -8.08 13.72
CA LEU A 63 49.61 -9.11 13.33
C LEU A 63 48.50 -9.25 14.37
N HIS A 64 48.82 -9.22 15.67
CA HIS A 64 47.81 -9.21 16.73
C HIS A 64 46.92 -7.96 16.68
N ALA A 65 47.49 -6.79 16.37
CA ALA A 65 46.69 -5.58 16.20
C ALA A 65 45.75 -5.67 14.99
N LEU A 66 46.21 -6.25 13.89
CA LEU A 66 45.40 -6.50 12.70
C LEU A 66 44.27 -7.50 12.99
N GLU A 67 44.57 -8.62 13.65
CA GLU A 67 43.58 -9.62 14.05
C GLU A 67 42.45 -8.99 14.86
N LYS A 68 42.80 -8.24 15.92
CA LYS A 68 41.80 -7.53 16.75
C LYS A 68 40.98 -6.53 15.93
N GLY A 69 41.59 -5.85 14.97
CA GLY A 69 40.90 -4.95 14.06
C GLY A 69 39.88 -5.68 13.19
N LEU A 70 40.26 -6.84 12.64
CA LEU A 70 39.38 -7.69 11.83
C LEU A 70 38.23 -8.28 12.66
N GLU A 71 38.52 -8.77 13.87
CA GLU A 71 37.50 -9.27 14.80
C GLU A 71 36.50 -8.18 15.18
N SER A 72 36.98 -6.96 15.47
CA SER A 72 36.11 -5.82 15.77
C SER A 72 35.22 -5.47 14.57
N SER A 73 35.79 -5.43 13.36
CA SER A 73 35.03 -5.17 12.13
C SER A 73 33.97 -6.26 11.86
N LEU A 74 34.33 -7.53 12.08
CA LEU A 74 33.42 -8.66 11.98
C LEU A 74 32.26 -8.53 12.99
N GLN A 75 32.56 -8.24 14.26
CA GLN A 75 31.52 -8.05 15.28
C GLN A 75 30.61 -6.86 14.96
N ASN A 76 31.19 -5.76 14.46
CA ASN A 76 30.41 -4.58 14.07
C ASN A 76 29.47 -4.90 12.91
N THR A 77 29.96 -5.55 11.85
CA THR A 77 29.13 -5.96 10.71
C THR A 77 28.04 -6.93 11.13
N GLN A 78 28.35 -7.95 11.95
CA GLN A 78 27.36 -8.88 12.51
C GLN A 78 26.27 -8.15 13.30
N ARG A 79 26.64 -7.21 14.18
CA ARG A 79 25.69 -6.39 14.94
C ARG A 79 24.80 -5.56 14.03
N LEU A 80 25.37 -4.88 13.04
CA LEU A 80 24.61 -4.10 12.06
C LEU A 80 23.59 -4.95 11.32
N TYR A 81 24.01 -6.11 10.79
CA TYR A 81 23.09 -7.01 10.11
C TYR A 81 22.02 -7.58 11.04
N SER A 82 22.37 -7.92 12.29
CA SER A 82 21.39 -8.40 13.27
C SER A 82 20.31 -7.35 13.59
N SER A 83 20.71 -6.08 13.74
CA SER A 83 19.77 -4.96 13.92
C SER A 83 18.88 -4.79 12.71
N GLN A 84 19.44 -4.77 11.49
CA GLN A 84 18.67 -4.65 10.26
C GLN A 84 17.66 -5.79 10.11
N LEU A 85 18.06 -7.01 10.45
CA LEU A 85 17.17 -8.16 10.39
C LEU A 85 16.02 -8.03 11.41
N GLN A 86 16.33 -7.54 12.61
CA GLN A 86 15.33 -7.28 13.65
C GLN A 86 14.34 -6.18 13.22
N ASP A 87 14.82 -5.10 12.62
CA ASP A 87 14.01 -4.00 12.12
C ASP A 87 13.07 -4.49 11.00
N LEU A 88 13.60 -5.23 10.03
CA LEU A 88 12.79 -5.86 8.97
C LEU A 88 11.76 -6.83 9.54
N SER A 89 12.13 -7.63 10.55
CA SER A 89 11.19 -8.55 11.20
C SER A 89 10.04 -7.80 11.88
N GLN A 90 10.31 -6.65 12.49
CA GLN A 90 9.26 -5.81 13.09
C GLN A 90 8.31 -5.24 12.03
N VAL A 91 8.85 -4.78 10.89
CA VAL A 91 8.02 -4.30 9.78
C VAL A 91 7.12 -5.40 9.24
N ILE A 92 7.65 -6.61 9.05
CA ILE A 92 6.86 -7.79 8.63
C ILE A 92 5.74 -8.07 9.63
N ALA A 93 6.06 -8.13 10.93
CA ALA A 93 5.05 -8.38 11.97
C ALA A 93 3.95 -7.29 11.99
N GLY A 94 4.32 -6.03 11.78
CA GLY A 94 3.36 -4.92 11.65
C GLY A 94 2.42 -5.10 10.46
N LEU A 95 2.97 -5.40 9.29
CA LEU A 95 2.19 -5.65 8.07
C LEU A 95 1.29 -6.89 8.18
N GLU A 96 1.76 -7.96 8.81
CA GLU A 96 0.95 -9.15 9.10
C GLU A 96 -0.23 -8.81 10.02
N GLY A 97 0.01 -7.98 11.04
CA GLY A 97 -1.04 -7.48 11.93
C GLY A 97 -2.09 -6.63 11.20
N GLU A 98 -1.66 -5.69 10.36
CA GLU A 98 -2.56 -4.87 9.53
C GLU A 98 -3.39 -5.74 8.57
N LEU A 99 -2.76 -6.73 7.95
CA LEU A 99 -3.43 -7.67 7.05
C LEU A 99 -4.52 -8.48 7.77
N GLU A 100 -4.25 -8.94 8.99
CA GLU A 100 -5.22 -9.66 9.80
C GLU A 100 -6.38 -8.74 10.26
N GLN A 101 -6.08 -7.49 10.60
CA GLN A 101 -7.10 -6.48 10.90
C GLN A 101 -8.02 -6.23 9.70
N VAL A 102 -7.48 -6.11 8.49
CA VAL A 102 -8.28 -5.94 7.27
C VAL A 102 -9.12 -7.18 6.98
N ARG A 103 -8.56 -8.39 7.14
CA ARG A 103 -9.29 -9.65 6.94
C ARG A 103 -10.46 -9.80 7.89
N SER A 104 -10.25 -9.57 9.19
CA SER A 104 -11.31 -9.60 10.20
C SER A 104 -12.37 -8.51 9.97
N GLY A 105 -11.94 -7.31 9.56
CA GLY A 105 -12.83 -6.23 9.13
C GLY A 105 -13.72 -6.62 7.95
N LEU A 106 -13.15 -7.26 6.92
CA LEU A 106 -13.88 -7.74 5.75
C LEU A 106 -14.87 -8.85 6.11
N ALA A 107 -14.48 -9.79 6.97
CA ALA A 107 -15.37 -10.85 7.45
C ALA A 107 -16.58 -10.26 8.18
N THR A 108 -16.35 -9.29 9.06
CA THR A 108 -17.41 -8.55 9.76
C THR A 108 -18.31 -7.80 8.78
N GLN A 109 -17.74 -7.11 7.79
CA GLN A 109 -18.50 -6.39 6.78
C GLN A 109 -19.35 -7.33 5.91
N ARG A 110 -18.82 -8.49 5.55
CA ARG A 110 -19.55 -9.54 4.82
C ARG A 110 -20.77 -10.02 5.63
N GLN A 111 -20.60 -10.22 6.94
CA GLN A 111 -21.70 -10.62 7.81
C GLN A 111 -22.78 -9.54 7.89
N ARG A 112 -22.40 -8.27 8.06
CA ARG A 112 -23.34 -7.13 8.04
C ARG A 112 -24.09 -7.03 6.72
N HIS A 113 -23.39 -7.20 5.60
CA HIS A 113 -24.00 -7.20 4.27
C HIS A 113 -25.01 -8.33 4.11
N SER A 114 -24.69 -9.55 4.55
CA SER A 114 -25.61 -10.68 4.53
C SER A 114 -26.89 -10.40 5.33
N GLN A 115 -26.76 -9.83 6.54
CA GLN A 115 -27.90 -9.43 7.35
C GLN A 115 -28.78 -8.40 6.65
N LEU A 116 -28.19 -7.36 6.04
CA LEU A 116 -28.90 -6.34 5.29
C LEU A 116 -29.61 -6.91 4.06
N LEU A 117 -28.98 -7.85 3.36
CA LEU A 117 -29.60 -8.52 2.22
C LEU A 117 -30.81 -9.34 2.66
N ASN A 118 -30.72 -10.04 3.79
CA ASN A 118 -31.83 -10.80 4.35
C ASN A 118 -33.01 -9.91 4.73
N THR A 119 -32.76 -8.74 5.35
CA THR A 119 -33.82 -7.78 5.67
C THR A 119 -34.44 -7.18 4.41
N LYS A 120 -33.62 -6.81 3.40
CA LYS A 120 -34.12 -6.37 2.09
C LYS A 120 -35.06 -7.40 1.47
N MET A 121 -34.63 -8.66 1.39
CA MET A 121 -35.44 -9.74 0.83
C MET A 121 -36.76 -9.97 1.61
N ARG A 122 -36.77 -9.73 2.93
CA ARG A 122 -38.00 -9.79 3.74
C ARG A 122 -38.95 -8.64 3.40
N LEU A 123 -38.43 -7.41 3.35
CA LEU A 123 -39.21 -6.22 3.01
C LEU A 123 -39.76 -6.29 1.57
N GLU A 124 -38.99 -6.81 0.62
CA GLU A 124 -39.46 -7.04 -0.75
C GLU A 124 -40.66 -8.00 -0.80
N ARG A 125 -40.66 -9.04 0.03
CA ARG A 125 -41.81 -9.95 0.18
C ARG A 125 -43.01 -9.25 0.81
N GLU A 126 -42.80 -8.48 1.88
CA GLU A 126 -43.86 -7.71 2.55
C GLU A 126 -44.51 -6.71 1.56
N ILE A 127 -43.71 -5.94 0.81
CA ILE A 127 -44.22 -5.01 -0.23
C ILE A 127 -45.03 -5.75 -1.29
N ALA A 128 -44.54 -6.91 -1.77
CA ALA A 128 -45.27 -7.71 -2.76
C ALA A 128 -46.63 -8.18 -2.20
N THR A 129 -46.69 -8.57 -0.92
CA THR A 129 -47.96 -8.92 -0.28
C THR A 129 -48.89 -7.72 -0.13
N TYR A 130 -48.38 -6.55 0.27
CA TYR A 130 -49.19 -5.35 0.41
C TYR A 130 -49.76 -4.89 -0.94
N ARG A 131 -48.98 -4.96 -2.02
CA ARG A 131 -49.48 -4.67 -3.38
C ARG A 131 -50.65 -5.57 -3.77
N ARG A 132 -50.53 -6.88 -3.55
CA ARG A 132 -51.62 -7.84 -3.83
C ARG A 132 -52.88 -7.60 -3.00
N LEU A 133 -52.74 -7.13 -1.76
CA LEU A 133 -53.89 -6.81 -0.91
C LEU A 133 -54.61 -5.55 -1.42
N LEU A 134 -53.86 -4.52 -1.80
CA LEU A 134 -54.41 -3.29 -2.38
C LEU A 134 -55.12 -3.56 -3.71
N GLU A 135 -54.52 -4.37 -4.60
CA GLU A 135 -55.13 -4.78 -5.87
C GLU A 135 -56.50 -5.46 -5.64
N ARG A 136 -56.65 -6.28 -4.59
CA ARG A 136 -57.92 -6.95 -4.24
C ARG A 136 -58.96 -6.01 -3.64
N GLU A 137 -58.55 -4.96 -2.93
CA GLU A 137 -59.48 -3.95 -2.42
C GLU A 137 -59.98 -3.02 -3.53
N GLU A 138 -59.17 -2.77 -4.57
CA GLU A 138 -59.59 -2.01 -5.76
C GLU A 138 -60.56 -2.79 -6.67
N GLU A 139 -60.53 -4.13 -6.66
CA GLU A 139 -61.47 -5.00 -7.38
C GLU A 139 -62.84 -5.14 -6.69
N LEU A 140 -62.95 -4.79 -5.41
CA LEU A 140 -64.25 -4.68 -4.75
C LEU A 140 -64.87 -3.35 -5.20
N PRO A 141 -66.04 -3.36 -5.90
CA PRO A 141 -66.71 -2.12 -6.17
C PRO A 141 -67.04 -1.51 -4.82
N ILE A 142 -66.35 -0.41 -4.48
CA ILE A 142 -66.76 0.51 -3.42
C ILE A 142 -68.24 0.69 -3.67
N ALA A 143 -69.07 0.16 -2.78
CA ALA A 143 -70.51 0.30 -2.87
C ALA A 143 -70.78 1.79 -2.78
N THR A 144 -70.81 2.46 -3.92
CA THR A 144 -71.36 3.79 -4.06
C THR A 144 -72.79 3.61 -3.59
N VAL A 145 -73.05 4.02 -2.35
CA VAL A 145 -74.40 4.17 -1.83
C VAL A 145 -75.03 5.21 -2.74
N LYS A 146 -75.68 4.75 -3.81
CA LYS A 146 -76.57 5.56 -4.60
C LYS A 146 -77.75 5.83 -3.68
N THR A 147 -77.77 7.02 -3.09
CA THR A 147 -78.99 7.58 -2.52
C THR A 147 -79.95 7.76 -3.69
N GLN A 148 -80.77 6.75 -3.93
CA GLN A 148 -81.79 6.77 -4.96
C GLN A 148 -82.93 7.63 -4.42
N GLU A 149 -83.00 8.89 -4.85
CA GLU A 149 -84.25 9.63 -4.78
C GLU A 149 -85.25 8.91 -5.68
N ILE A 150 -86.24 8.27 -5.06
CA ILE A 150 -87.40 7.72 -5.76
C ILE A 150 -88.22 8.92 -6.23
N LEU A 151 -87.97 9.37 -7.45
CA LEU A 151 -88.89 10.19 -8.21
C LEU A 151 -89.35 9.42 -9.44
N GLN A 152 -90.66 9.45 -9.61
CA GLN A 152 -91.48 8.65 -10.50
C GLN A 152 -90.99 8.63 -11.96
N GLY A 153 -91.01 7.43 -12.55
CA GLY A 153 -91.26 7.25 -13.98
C GLY A 153 -90.03 7.28 -14.89
N ASN A 154 -89.68 6.07 -15.36
CA ASN A 154 -89.06 5.72 -16.65
C ASN A 154 -87.71 5.03 -16.54
N VAL A 155 -87.75 3.70 -16.66
CA VAL A 155 -86.62 2.86 -17.05
C VAL A 155 -86.36 3.11 -18.54
N VAL A 156 -85.25 3.76 -18.86
CA VAL A 156 -84.70 3.77 -20.22
C VAL A 156 -83.40 2.95 -20.21
N ARG A 157 -83.42 1.95 -21.09
CA ARG A 157 -82.39 0.98 -21.46
C ARG A 157 -80.96 1.53 -21.45
N GLU A 158 -80.06 0.76 -20.84
CA GLU A 158 -78.63 0.74 -21.20
C GLU A 158 -78.48 0.21 -22.63
N SER A 159 -77.60 0.85 -23.41
CA SER A 159 -76.94 0.22 -24.55
C SER A 159 -75.45 0.53 -24.45
N ALA A 160 -74.67 -0.53 -24.41
CA ALA A 160 -73.22 -0.53 -24.47
C ALA A 160 -72.72 -0.31 -25.90
N GLU A 161 -71.40 -0.12 -25.98
CA GLU A 161 -70.50 -0.23 -27.13
C GLU A 161 -70.20 1.08 -27.89
N GLY A 162 -68.96 1.54 -27.67
CA GLY A 162 -68.39 2.71 -28.30
C GLY A 162 -67.86 2.44 -29.70
N HIS A 163 -67.98 3.45 -30.54
CA HIS A 163 -66.93 3.80 -31.50
C HIS A 163 -66.82 5.33 -31.56
N GLY A 164 -65.59 5.81 -31.38
CA GLY A 164 -65.25 7.21 -31.23
C GLY A 164 -65.65 8.05 -32.44
N THR A 165 -65.90 9.34 -32.16
CA THR A 165 -66.27 10.47 -33.05
C THR A 165 -67.75 10.89 -33.14
N ILE A 166 -68.73 10.15 -32.62
CA ILE A 166 -70.17 10.51 -32.80
C ILE A 166 -70.79 11.42 -31.72
N GLU A 167 -70.12 11.78 -30.61
CA GLU A 167 -70.76 12.63 -29.57
C GLU A 167 -70.05 13.94 -29.23
N THR A 168 -68.97 14.33 -29.92
CA THR A 168 -68.30 15.61 -29.62
C THR A 168 -69.21 16.81 -29.93
N GLU A 169 -69.97 16.80 -31.03
CA GLU A 169 -70.90 17.88 -31.36
C GLU A 169 -72.08 18.02 -30.37
N LYS A 170 -72.56 16.90 -29.83
CA LYS A 170 -73.63 16.93 -28.81
C LYS A 170 -73.08 17.48 -27.49
N ILE A 171 -71.91 17.01 -27.06
CA ILE A 171 -71.22 17.49 -25.86
C ILE A 171 -70.88 18.99 -25.98
N ASP A 172 -70.46 19.44 -27.16
CA ASP A 172 -70.13 20.84 -27.42
C ASP A 172 -71.33 21.76 -27.26
N LYS A 173 -72.51 21.32 -27.73
CA LYS A 173 -73.78 22.03 -27.56
C LYS A 173 -74.19 22.13 -26.09
N VAL A 174 -74.05 21.03 -25.34
CA VAL A 174 -74.36 21.01 -23.89
C VAL A 174 -73.43 21.94 -23.12
N ILE A 175 -72.13 21.91 -23.40
CA ILE A 175 -71.15 22.78 -22.75
C ILE A 175 -71.44 24.25 -23.08
N LYS A 176 -71.71 24.58 -24.35
CA LYS A 176 -72.09 25.95 -24.76
C LYS A 176 -73.36 26.44 -24.05
N GLN A 177 -74.37 25.57 -23.93
CA GLN A 177 -75.61 25.89 -23.22
C GLN A 177 -75.37 26.08 -21.71
N TRP A 178 -74.54 25.25 -21.11
CA TRP A 178 -74.17 25.34 -19.70
C TRP A 178 -73.35 26.59 -19.40
N GLU A 179 -72.29 26.87 -20.16
CA GLU A 179 -71.47 28.08 -20.01
C GLU A 179 -72.28 29.37 -20.21
N GLY A 180 -73.24 29.36 -21.13
CA GLY A 180 -74.15 30.50 -21.33
C GLY A 180 -75.14 30.70 -20.18
N SER A 181 -75.61 29.61 -19.58
CA SER A 181 -76.58 29.65 -18.47
C SER A 181 -75.92 29.94 -17.12
N PHE A 182 -74.79 29.31 -16.86
CA PHE A 182 -74.05 29.38 -15.59
C PHE A 182 -73.31 30.72 -15.42
N PHE A 183 -72.67 31.23 -16.49
CA PHE A 183 -71.91 32.48 -16.44
C PHE A 183 -72.69 33.71 -16.91
N ARG A 184 -74.04 33.68 -16.86
CA ARG A 184 -74.93 34.73 -17.40
C ARG A 184 -74.62 36.16 -16.91
N GLY A 185 -74.11 36.32 -15.69
CA GLY A 185 -73.72 37.61 -15.10
C GLY A 185 -72.22 37.90 -15.04
N ASN A 186 -71.36 37.01 -15.57
CA ASN A 186 -69.91 37.12 -15.40
C ASN A 186 -69.14 36.81 -16.70
N PRO A 187 -69.03 37.77 -17.63
CA PRO A 187 -68.45 37.54 -18.95
C PRO A 187 -66.94 37.25 -18.92
N LYS A 188 -66.22 37.73 -17.90
CA LYS A 188 -64.77 37.49 -17.75
C LYS A 188 -64.46 36.03 -17.41
N LEU A 189 -65.27 35.40 -16.55
CA LEU A 189 -65.10 33.98 -16.18
C LEU A 189 -65.51 33.06 -17.32
N ARG A 190 -66.56 33.42 -18.07
CA ARG A 190 -66.94 32.69 -19.29
C ARG A 190 -65.80 32.63 -20.31
N LYS A 191 -65.11 33.75 -20.55
CA LYS A 191 -63.96 33.79 -21.46
C LYS A 191 -62.81 32.90 -20.99
N LYS A 192 -62.53 32.88 -19.69
CA LYS A 192 -61.51 32.00 -19.10
C LYS A 192 -61.88 30.52 -19.26
N SER A 193 -63.14 30.16 -19.03
CA SER A 193 -63.65 28.79 -19.24
C SER A 193 -63.46 28.32 -20.69
N VAL A 194 -63.88 29.14 -21.65
CA VAL A 194 -63.74 28.83 -23.08
C VAL A 194 -62.26 28.71 -23.48
N SER A 195 -61.39 29.60 -22.98
CA SER A 195 -59.94 29.55 -23.25
C SER A 195 -59.32 28.26 -22.71
N LEU A 196 -59.61 27.91 -21.45
CA LEU A 196 -59.07 26.72 -20.82
C LEU A 196 -59.48 25.45 -21.56
N ARG A 197 -60.73 25.42 -22.06
CA ARG A 197 -61.23 24.31 -22.87
C ARG A 197 -60.50 24.19 -24.21
N PHE A 198 -60.20 25.31 -24.85
CA PHE A 198 -59.43 25.33 -26.09
C PHE A 198 -57.99 24.85 -25.86
N ASP A 199 -57.33 25.34 -24.80
CA ASP A 199 -55.97 24.95 -24.45
C ASP A 199 -55.88 23.44 -24.15
N LEU A 200 -56.87 22.88 -23.44
CA LEU A 200 -56.95 21.45 -23.14
C LEU A 200 -57.17 20.59 -24.38
N HIS A 201 -57.95 21.07 -25.36
CA HIS A 201 -58.14 20.39 -26.64
C HIS A 201 -56.86 20.42 -27.49
N MET A 202 -56.08 21.49 -27.42
CA MET A 202 -54.78 21.58 -28.10
C MET A 202 -53.74 20.65 -27.46
N ALA A 203 -53.71 20.57 -26.12
CA ALA A 203 -52.83 19.62 -25.41
C ALA A 203 -53.16 18.15 -25.76
N ALA A 204 -54.45 17.81 -25.84
CA ALA A 204 -54.89 16.46 -26.21
C ALA A 204 -54.61 16.09 -27.69
N ALA A 205 -54.50 17.09 -28.58
CA ALA A 205 -54.16 16.86 -30.00
C ALA A 205 -52.65 16.64 -30.23
N ASP A 206 -51.80 17.11 -29.30
CA ASP A 206 -50.34 17.00 -29.37
C ASP A 206 -49.84 15.61 -28.88
N GLU A 207 -50.63 14.88 -28.08
CA GLU A 207 -50.34 13.50 -27.65
C GLU A 207 -50.54 12.44 -28.76
N GLY A 208 -50.87 12.88 -29.99
CA GLY A 208 -51.07 12.04 -31.18
C GLY A 208 -49.81 11.73 -32.00
N CYS A 209 -48.60 11.85 -31.46
CA CYS A 209 -47.37 11.46 -32.17
C CYS A 209 -46.38 10.68 -31.29
N ALA A 210 -46.16 9.42 -31.67
CA ALA A 210 -45.05 8.53 -31.30
C ALA A 210 -45.13 7.74 -29.97
N GLN A 211 -46.08 6.80 -29.91
CA GLN A 211 -45.74 5.45 -29.48
C GLN A 211 -45.47 4.60 -30.72
N THR A 212 -44.22 4.13 -30.87
CA THR A 212 -43.79 2.81 -31.38
C THR A 212 -42.35 2.91 -31.89
N LYS A 213 -41.42 2.30 -31.14
CA LYS A 213 -40.45 1.29 -31.62
C LYS A 213 -39.42 1.01 -30.53
N GLN A 214 -39.59 -0.14 -29.89
CA GLN A 214 -38.45 -0.98 -29.54
C GLN A 214 -37.62 -1.16 -30.81
N ASP A 215 -36.37 -0.69 -30.80
CA ASP A 215 -35.27 -1.34 -31.49
C ASP A 215 -33.94 -0.71 -31.04
N SER A 216 -33.05 -1.59 -30.57
CA SER A 216 -31.61 -1.39 -30.37
C SER A 216 -31.15 -0.36 -29.32
N LEU A 217 -30.98 -0.82 -28.08
CA LEU A 217 -30.07 -0.17 -27.12
C LEU A 217 -28.63 -0.63 -27.41
N PRO A 218 -27.64 0.27 -27.51
CA PRO A 218 -26.25 -0.14 -27.52
C PRO A 218 -25.87 -0.60 -26.11
N ASP A 219 -25.10 -1.68 -26.04
CA ASP A 219 -24.54 -2.21 -24.79
C ASP A 219 -23.56 -1.17 -24.21
N VAL A 220 -24.02 -0.34 -23.27
CA VAL A 220 -23.20 0.63 -22.56
C VAL A 220 -22.93 0.07 -21.17
N GLU A 221 -21.78 -0.58 -21.03
CA GLU A 221 -21.23 -1.01 -19.75
C GLU A 221 -20.85 0.23 -18.92
N VAL A 222 -21.75 0.64 -18.02
CA VAL A 222 -21.47 1.76 -17.09
C VAL A 222 -20.52 1.27 -16.01
N ARG A 223 -19.20 1.41 -16.25
CA ARG A 223 -18.19 1.26 -15.19
C ARG A 223 -18.35 2.36 -14.14
N LEU A 224 -18.83 1.99 -12.96
CA LEU A 224 -18.76 2.84 -11.76
C LEU A 224 -17.29 3.02 -11.35
N ILE A 225 -16.67 4.12 -11.77
CA ILE A 225 -15.42 4.60 -11.17
C ILE A 225 -15.79 5.38 -9.91
N MET A 226 -15.69 4.73 -8.75
CA MET A 226 -15.74 5.43 -7.46
C MET A 226 -14.54 6.37 -7.35
N LYS A 227 -14.77 7.67 -7.56
CA LYS A 227 -13.83 8.73 -7.17
C LYS A 227 -13.77 8.75 -5.63
N ARG A 228 -12.58 8.45 -5.09
CA ARG A 228 -12.28 8.48 -3.67
C ARG A 228 -12.44 9.92 -3.16
N SER A 229 -13.55 10.23 -2.50
CA SER A 229 -13.75 11.52 -1.83
C SER A 229 -12.85 11.60 -0.60
N ARG A 230 -12.06 12.67 -0.55
CA ARG A 230 -11.17 13.04 0.55
C ARG A 230 -12.01 13.32 1.80
N SER A 231 -11.73 12.64 2.91
CA SER A 231 -12.29 12.98 4.23
C SER A 231 -11.28 13.82 5.02
N ILE A 232 -11.60 15.12 5.07
CA ILE A 232 -11.58 16.11 6.18
C ILE A 232 -10.74 15.75 7.43
N PRO A 233 -9.93 16.70 7.96
CA PRO A 233 -8.95 16.46 9.02
C PRO A 233 -9.56 16.24 10.41
N THR A 234 -8.88 15.39 11.17
CA THR A 234 -9.03 15.11 12.59
C THR A 234 -8.99 16.39 13.42
N ILE A 235 -9.99 16.60 14.28
CA ILE A 235 -9.94 17.57 15.38
C ILE A 235 -9.67 16.79 16.67
N THR A 236 -8.53 17.11 17.27
CA THR A 236 -8.14 16.91 18.68
C THR A 236 -7.58 18.25 19.17
N PRO A 237 -7.51 18.54 20.48
CA PRO A 237 -7.44 17.63 21.63
C PRO A 237 -8.76 17.39 22.36
#